data_AF-A0A0D6E451-F1
#
_entry.id   AF-A0A0D6E451-F1
#
_cell.length_a   1.000
_cell.length_b   1.000
_cell.length_c   1.000
_cell.angle_alpha   90.00
_cell.angle_beta   90.00
_cell.angle_gamma   90.00
#
_symmetry.space_group_name_H-M   'P 1'
#
loop_
_entity.id
_entity.type
_entity.pdbx_description
1 polymer ?
#
loop_
_entity_poly.entity_id
_entity_poly.type
_entity_poly.pdbx_seq_one_letter_code
_entity_poly.pdbx_strand_id
1 'polypeptide(L)'
;METMPEQSSTPDENDQTAKLDYQLERLIRVATVSMLAADVWEDKDAAVAWLSRPNESLSGKIPIVLCETETGAKQVQRVLNALEWGGSA
;
A
#
# COMPACT_ATOMS: atom_id res chain seq x y z
N MET A 1 -51.86 -1.62 -13.37
CA MET A 1 -51.65 -0.79 -12.17
C MET A 1 -50.75 -1.61 -11.26
N GLU A 2 -49.48 -1.74 -11.65
CA GLU A 2 -48.52 -2.56 -10.93
C GLU A 2 -47.44 -1.63 -10.40
N THR A 3 -47.37 -1.62 -9.08
CA THR A 3 -46.43 -0.87 -8.26
C THR A 3 -45.01 -1.25 -8.65
N MET A 4 -44.28 -0.26 -9.14
CA MET A 4 -42.84 -0.33 -9.33
C MET A 4 -42.19 -0.34 -7.94
N PRO A 5 -41.32 -1.33 -7.60
CA PRO A 5 -40.65 -1.33 -6.30
C PRO A 5 -39.62 -0.20 -6.27
N GLU A 6 -39.81 0.75 -5.37
CA GLU A 6 -38.79 1.74 -5.02
C GLU A 6 -37.58 0.99 -4.46
N GLN A 7 -36.52 0.91 -5.26
CA GLN A 7 -35.19 0.54 -4.80
C GLN A 7 -34.68 1.67 -3.89
N SER A 8 -35.12 1.67 -2.63
CA SER A 8 -34.50 2.44 -1.57
C SER A 8 -33.17 1.78 -1.20
N SER A 9 -32.13 2.01 -2.02
CA SER A 9 -30.76 1.79 -1.59
C SER A 9 -30.45 2.80 -0.49
N THR A 10 -30.43 2.31 0.74
CA THR A 10 -30.11 3.08 1.94
C THR A 10 -28.67 3.61 1.86
N PRO A 11 -28.40 4.88 2.24
CA PRO A 11 -27.08 5.52 2.10
C PRO A 11 -25.92 4.87 2.86
N ASP A 12 -26.21 3.91 3.75
CA ASP A 12 -25.23 3.19 4.59
C ASP A 12 -24.42 2.12 3.82
N GLU A 13 -25.02 1.46 2.83
CA GLU A 13 -24.38 0.39 2.03
C GLU A 13 -23.28 0.93 1.10
N ASN A 14 -23.43 2.17 0.62
CA ASN A 14 -22.48 2.82 -0.29
C ASN A 14 -21.21 3.29 0.44
N ASP A 15 -21.32 3.76 1.69
CA ASP A 15 -20.16 4.17 2.50
C ASP A 15 -19.32 2.95 2.94
N GLN A 16 -20.00 1.86 3.32
CA GLN A 16 -19.33 0.62 3.74
C GLN A 16 -18.56 -0.05 2.60
N THR A 17 -19.08 0.03 1.37
CA THR A 17 -18.40 -0.49 0.17
C THR A 17 -17.15 0.34 -0.14
N ALA A 18 -17.28 1.67 -0.24
CA ALA A 18 -16.14 2.55 -0.52
C ALA A 18 -15.01 2.44 0.53
N LYS A 19 -15.37 2.26 1.80
CA LYS A 19 -14.39 2.02 2.88
C LYS A 19 -13.66 0.69 2.71
N LEU A 20 -14.36 -0.36 2.29
CA LEU A 20 -13.75 -1.67 2.07
C LEU A 20 -12.79 -1.63 0.87
N ASP A 21 -13.20 -0.97 -0.22
CA ASP A 21 -12.36 -0.75 -1.39
C ASP A 21 -11.06 -0.04 -1.01
N TYR A 22 -11.16 1.08 -0.27
CA TYR A 22 -9.98 1.83 0.19
C TYR A 22 -9.02 0.97 1.03
N GLN A 23 -9.55 0.15 1.94
CA GLN A 23 -8.74 -0.72 2.78
C GLN A 23 -8.08 -1.83 1.98
N LEU A 24 -8.78 -2.39 0.98
CA LEU A 24 -8.23 -3.37 0.06
C LEU A 24 -7.12 -2.77 -0.79
N GLU A 25 -7.32 -1.58 -1.35
CA GLU A 25 -6.31 -0.86 -2.12
C GLU A 25 -5.04 -0.59 -1.29
N ARG A 26 -5.21 -0.16 -0.02
CA ARG A 26 -4.11 0.01 0.91
C ARG A 26 -3.38 -1.30 1.20
N LEU A 27 -4.12 -2.40 1.39
CA LEU A 27 -3.53 -3.72 1.62
C LEU A 27 -2.74 -4.21 0.41
N ILE A 28 -3.27 -4.01 -0.80
CA ILE A 28 -2.60 -4.36 -2.05
C ILE A 28 -1.28 -3.57 -2.16
N ARG A 29 -1.30 -2.25 -1.91
CA ARG A 29 -0.08 -1.43 -1.93
C ARG A 29 0.99 -1.97 -0.99
N VAL A 30 0.60 -2.26 0.25
CA VAL A 30 1.50 -2.84 1.26
C VAL A 30 2.05 -4.19 0.80
N ALA A 31 1.21 -5.08 0.26
CA ALA A 31 1.61 -6.39 -0.21
C ALA A 31 2.61 -6.28 -1.37
N THR A 32 2.37 -5.40 -2.34
CA THR A 32 3.28 -5.18 -3.48
C THR A 32 4.65 -4.69 -3.02
N VAL A 33 4.69 -3.71 -2.12
CA VAL A 33 5.95 -3.21 -1.56
C VAL A 33 6.67 -4.28 -0.73
N SER A 34 5.92 -5.10 0.01
CA SER A 34 6.49 -6.18 0.80
C SER A 34 7.10 -7.29 -0.06
N MET A 35 6.46 -7.62 -1.18
CA MET A 35 7.01 -8.58 -2.16
C MET A 35 8.30 -8.04 -2.80
N LEU A 36 8.32 -6.77 -3.19
CA LEU A 36 9.53 -6.14 -3.73
C LEU A 36 10.67 -6.12 -2.69
N ALA A 37 10.37 -5.81 -1.44
CA ALA A 37 11.38 -5.89 -0.38
C ALA A 37 11.83 -7.34 -0.10
N ALA A 38 10.95 -8.34 -0.19
CA ALA A 38 11.41 -9.72 -0.06
C ALA A 38 12.37 -10.13 -1.18
N ASP A 39 12.20 -9.59 -2.39
CA ASP A 39 13.07 -9.83 -3.54
C ASP A 39 14.44 -9.15 -3.36
N VAL A 40 14.44 -7.86 -3.01
CA VAL A 40 15.68 -7.06 -2.83
C VAL A 40 16.57 -7.59 -1.70
N TRP A 41 16.00 -8.06 -0.61
CA TRP A 41 16.79 -8.59 0.53
C TRP A 41 17.05 -10.08 0.44
N GLU A 42 16.33 -10.81 -0.43
CA GLU A 42 16.32 -12.28 -0.52
C GLU A 42 16.02 -12.98 0.83
N ASP A 43 15.60 -12.22 1.83
CA ASP A 43 15.31 -12.65 3.19
C ASP A 43 14.09 -11.91 3.73
N LYS A 44 13.12 -12.68 4.19
CA LYS A 44 11.82 -12.14 4.64
C LYS A 44 11.94 -11.35 5.94
N ASP A 45 12.81 -11.76 6.86
CA ASP A 45 12.95 -11.10 8.16
C ASP A 45 13.65 -9.75 7.98
N ALA A 46 14.69 -9.70 7.14
CA ALA A 46 15.37 -8.49 6.75
C ALA A 46 14.45 -7.50 6.01
N ALA A 47 13.62 -8.00 5.09
CA ALA A 47 12.62 -7.19 4.39
C ALA A 47 11.60 -6.57 5.36
N VAL A 48 11.03 -7.38 6.27
CA VAL A 48 10.09 -6.90 7.29
C VAL A 48 10.75 -5.90 8.23
N ALA A 49 11.98 -6.17 8.66
CA ALA A 49 12.75 -5.27 9.52
C ALA A 49 13.01 -3.92 8.84
N TRP A 50 13.35 -3.92 7.55
CA TRP A 50 13.54 -2.68 6.79
C TRP A 50 12.23 -1.90 6.64
N LEU A 51 11.14 -2.58 6.28
CA LEU A 51 9.82 -1.95 6.09
C LEU A 51 9.24 -1.34 7.38
N SER A 52 9.67 -1.86 8.53
CA SER A 52 9.19 -1.45 9.86
C SER A 52 10.10 -0.43 10.55
N ARG A 53 11.21 -0.03 9.93
CA ARG A 53 12.19 0.90 10.52
C ARG A 53 12.21 2.24 9.77
N PRO A 54 12.48 3.35 10.48
CA PRO A 54 12.75 4.64 9.85
C PRO A 54 13.88 4.52 8.82
N ASN A 55 13.67 5.05 7.61
CA ASN A 55 14.68 5.04 6.55
C ASN A 55 15.08 6.47 6.15
N GLU A 56 16.38 6.76 6.16
CA GLU A 56 16.95 8.07 5.82
C GLU A 56 16.64 8.52 4.38
N SER A 57 16.68 7.61 3.41
CA SER A 57 16.29 7.86 2.00
C SER A 57 14.81 8.20 1.86
N LEU A 58 13.99 7.91 2.88
CA LEU A 58 12.58 8.27 2.98
C LEU A 58 12.35 9.42 3.98
N SER A 59 13.36 10.27 4.18
CA SER A 59 13.31 11.41 5.14
C SER A 59 13.04 10.98 6.59
N GLY A 60 13.55 9.81 6.98
CA GLY A 60 13.35 9.25 8.33
C GLY A 60 11.96 8.66 8.57
N LYS A 61 11.15 8.48 7.52
CA LYS A 61 9.82 7.86 7.64
C LYS A 61 9.90 6.34 7.58
N ILE A 62 8.90 5.69 8.16
CA ILE A 62 8.76 4.24 8.12
C ILE A 62 8.10 3.84 6.77
N PRO A 63 8.71 2.92 6.00
CA PRO A 63 8.20 2.53 4.68
C PRO A 63 6.74 2.04 4.68
N ILE A 64 6.36 1.22 5.67
CA ILE A 64 4.99 0.68 5.74
C ILE A 64 3.94 1.77 5.96
N VAL A 65 4.30 2.83 6.69
CA VAL A 65 3.42 3.98 6.97
C VAL A 65 3.25 4.82 5.70
N LEU A 66 4.32 4.98 4.89
CA LEU A 66 4.21 5.67 3.61
C LEU A 66 3.26 4.98 2.62
N CYS A 67 3.10 3.66 2.71
CA CYS A 67 2.21 2.88 1.85
C CYS A 67 0.71 3.15 2.06
N GLU A 68 0.34 3.91 3.10
CA GLU A 68 -1.04 4.39 3.29
C GLU A 68 -1.53 5.22 2.11
N THR A 69 -0.60 5.90 1.42
CA THR A 69 -0.88 6.68 0.21
C THR A 69 -0.23 6.03 -1.02
N GLU A 70 -0.83 6.24 -2.20
CA GLU A 70 -0.24 5.78 -3.45
C GLU A 70 1.13 6.42 -3.71
N THR A 71 1.25 7.73 -3.46
CA THR A 71 2.50 8.47 -3.63
C THR A 71 3.60 7.94 -2.71
N GLY A 72 3.29 7.66 -1.44
CA GLY A 72 4.27 7.12 -0.51
C GLY A 72 4.69 5.69 -0.87
N ALA A 73 3.78 4.84 -1.34
CA ALA A 73 4.14 3.52 -1.86
C ALA A 73 5.12 3.62 -3.05
N LYS A 74 4.87 4.53 -4.00
CA LYS A 74 5.78 4.80 -5.13
C LYS A 74 7.15 5.28 -4.67
N GLN A 75 7.23 6.10 -3.62
CA GLN A 75 8.51 6.53 -3.04
C GLN A 75 9.30 5.34 -2.48
N VAL A 76 8.64 4.47 -1.72
CA VAL A 76 9.28 3.27 -1.18
C VAL A 76 9.78 2.38 -2.32
N GLN A 77 8.96 2.11 -3.34
CA GLN A 77 9.38 1.31 -4.51
C GLN A 77 10.60 1.89 -5.22
N ARG A 78 10.71 3.22 -5.35
CA ARG A 78 11.90 3.84 -5.95
C ARG A 78 13.16 3.60 -5.14
N VAL A 79 13.07 3.67 -3.81
CA VAL A 79 14.20 3.36 -2.92
C VAL A 79 14.57 1.88 -3.02
N LEU A 80 13.58 0.99 -3.06
CA LEU A 80 13.79 -0.45 -3.23
C LEU A 80 14.51 -0.79 -4.53
N ASN A 81 14.04 -0.25 -5.65
CA ASN A 81 14.71 -0.43 -6.94
C ASN A 81 16.13 0.16 -6.93
N ALA A 82 16.35 1.30 -6.29
CA ALA A 82 17.70 1.88 -6.18
C ALA A 82 18.66 1.00 -5.37
N LEU A 83 18.15 0.24 -4.39
CA LEU A 83 18.92 -0.71 -3.60
C LEU A 83 19.25 -1.98 -4.40
N GLU A 84 18.30 -2.50 -5.18
CA GLU A 84 18.45 -3.70 -6.02
C GLU A 84 19.54 -3.52 -7.09
N TRP A 85 19.51 -2.39 -7.81
CA TRP A 85 20.37 -2.17 -8.98
C TRP A 85 21.64 -1.38 -8.66
N GLY A 86 21.92 -1.11 -7.37
CA GLY A 86 23.11 -0.37 -6.96
C GLY A 86 23.15 1.05 -7.53
N GLY A 87 22.13 1.87 -7.24
CA GLY A 87 22.15 3.33 -7.40
C GLY A 87 22.82 3.87 -8.66
N SER A 88 22.16 3.79 -9.81
CA SER A 88 22.38 4.77 -10.87
C SER A 88 21.06 5.50 -11.13
N ALA A 89 20.98 6.69 -10.54
CA ALA A 89 20.15 7.78 -11.05
C ALA A 89 20.72 8.28 -12.38
#